data_AF-A0A973RD50-F1
#
_entry.id   AF-A0A973RD50-F1
#
_cell.length_a   1.000
_cell.length_b   1.000
_cell.length_c   1.000
_cell.angle_alpha   90.00
_cell.angle_beta   90.00
_cell.angle_gamma   90.00
#
_symmetry.space_group_name_H-M   'P 1'
#
loop_
_entity.id
_entity.type
_entity.pdbx_description
1 polymer ?
#
loop_
_entity_poly.entity_id
_entity_poly.type
_entity_poly.pdbx_seq_one_letter_code
_entity_poly.pdbx_strand_id
1 'polypeptide(L)'
;MFERFTDRARRVVVLAQEEARTMSHNYIGTEHILLGLIHEGEGLASLVLDSCGVELENVRDFVEREVGRGAKPPNGHIPFTPRAKKVLELSLREALQLRHNYIGTEHILLGLIREGEGLAAQALVNAGADLADIRQRVIDRVGQGSKERPSEIYFAGGSMLGERLARIEESLARIERHLGIAP
;
A
#
# COMPACT_ATOMS: atom_id res chain seq x y z
N MET A 1 6.33 -2.71 12.30
CA MET A 1 6.66 -2.29 10.90
C MET A 1 5.94 -1.01 10.48
N PHE A 2 4.63 -0.87 10.76
CA PHE A 2 3.81 0.28 10.34
C PHE A 2 3.89 1.54 11.22
N GLU A 3 4.73 1.54 12.27
CA GLU A 3 4.88 2.67 13.19
C GLU A 3 5.34 3.95 12.48
N ARG A 4 6.15 3.79 11.42
CA ARG A 4 6.64 4.91 10.59
C ARG A 4 5.65 5.38 9.53
N PHE A 5 4.58 4.64 9.27
CA PHE A 5 3.60 5.01 8.25
C PHE A 5 2.74 6.17 8.75
N THR A 6 2.46 7.13 7.87
CA THR A 6 1.42 8.14 8.10
C THR A 6 0.04 7.47 8.16
N ASP A 7 -0.97 8.18 8.68
CA ASP A 7 -2.33 7.62 8.74
C ASP A 7 -2.90 7.32 7.36
N ARG A 8 -2.61 8.17 6.36
CA ARG A 8 -2.95 7.90 4.95
C ARG A 8 -2.24 6.66 4.42
N ALA A 9 -0.94 6.51 4.68
CA ALA A 9 -0.19 5.33 4.27
C ALA A 9 -0.70 4.04 4.94
N ARG A 10 -1.16 4.10 6.20
CA ARG A 10 -1.85 2.98 6.86
C ARG A 10 -3.21 2.70 6.20
N ARG A 11 -3.95 3.74 5.84
CA ARG A 11 -5.23 3.64 5.12
C ARG A 11 -5.07 2.93 3.78
N VAL A 12 -4.03 3.24 3.01
CA VAL A 12 -3.69 2.52 1.76
C VAL A 12 -3.58 1.00 1.98
N VAL A 13 -2.96 0.58 3.08
CA VAL A 13 -2.81 -0.86 3.40
C VAL A 13 -4.16 -1.51 3.74
N VAL A 14 -5.02 -0.81 4.48
CA VAL A 14 -6.38 -1.27 4.78
C VAL A 14 -7.20 -1.40 3.50
N LEU A 15 -7.15 -0.37 2.64
CA LEU A 15 -7.85 -0.38 1.36
C LEU A 15 -7.33 -1.51 0.46
N ALA A 16 -6.02 -1.74 0.39
CA ALA A 16 -5.45 -2.87 -0.34
C ALA A 16 -6.01 -4.23 0.14
N GLN A 17 -6.19 -4.39 1.46
CA GLN A 17 -6.83 -5.58 2.02
C GLN A 17 -8.31 -5.68 1.64
N GLU A 18 -9.04 -4.56 1.62
CA GLU A 18 -10.44 -4.50 1.20
C GLU A 18 -10.62 -4.84 -0.29
N GLU A 19 -9.72 -4.37 -1.16
CA GLU A 19 -9.72 -4.72 -2.58
C GLU A 19 -9.47 -6.23 -2.76
N ALA A 20 -8.49 -6.80 -2.05
CA ALA A 20 -8.22 -8.24 -2.08
C ALA A 20 -9.45 -9.07 -1.63
N ARG A 21 -10.16 -8.62 -0.60
CA ARG A 21 -11.42 -9.25 -0.16
C ARG A 21 -12.51 -9.13 -1.21
N THR A 22 -12.69 -7.95 -1.79
CA THR A 22 -13.70 -7.67 -2.80
C THR A 22 -13.51 -8.58 -4.02
N MET A 23 -12.26 -8.73 -4.47
CA MET A 23 -11.90 -9.63 -5.57
C MET A 23 -11.82 -11.12 -5.17
N SER A 24 -12.04 -11.44 -3.89
CA SER A 24 -11.91 -12.79 -3.31
C SER A 24 -10.51 -13.40 -3.47
N HIS A 25 -9.48 -12.56 -3.54
CA HIS A 25 -8.08 -13.00 -3.53
C HIS A 25 -7.63 -13.33 -2.11
N ASN A 26 -6.97 -14.46 -1.93
CA ASN A 26 -6.45 -14.94 -0.65
C ASN A 26 -5.03 -14.42 -0.33
N TYR A 27 -4.58 -13.38 -1.04
CA TYR A 27 -3.31 -12.71 -0.84
C TYR A 27 -3.45 -11.20 -1.11
N ILE A 28 -2.54 -10.40 -0.58
CA ILE A 28 -2.39 -8.98 -0.94
C ILE A 28 -1.17 -8.87 -1.85
N GLY A 29 -1.42 -8.59 -3.13
CA GLY A 29 -0.41 -8.39 -4.17
C GLY A 29 -0.09 -6.92 -4.41
N THR A 30 0.78 -6.66 -5.38
CA THR A 30 1.18 -5.30 -5.76
C THR A 30 -0.01 -4.49 -6.29
N GLU A 31 -0.88 -5.14 -7.05
CA GLU A 31 -2.09 -4.60 -7.65
C GLU A 31 -3.08 -4.08 -6.61
N HIS A 32 -3.19 -4.79 -5.49
CA HIS A 32 -4.04 -4.37 -4.38
C HIS A 32 -3.46 -3.14 -3.69
N ILE A 33 -2.13 -3.04 -3.57
CA ILE A 33 -1.47 -1.83 -3.05
C ILE A 33 -1.73 -0.64 -3.99
N LEU A 34 -1.64 -0.84 -5.31
CA LEU A 34 -1.96 0.19 -6.30
C LEU A 34 -3.41 0.65 -6.17
N LEU A 35 -4.37 -0.28 -6.14
CA LEU A 35 -5.79 0.05 -5.94
C LEU A 35 -6.00 0.82 -4.62
N GLY A 36 -5.33 0.40 -3.54
CA GLY A 36 -5.35 1.10 -2.26
C GLY A 36 -4.79 2.52 -2.31
N LEU A 37 -3.75 2.77 -3.13
CA LEU A 37 -3.20 4.11 -3.35
C LEU A 37 -4.18 5.01 -4.10
N ILE A 38 -4.84 4.47 -5.13
CA ILE A 38 -5.81 5.23 -5.93
C ILE A 38 -7.03 5.57 -5.06
N HIS A 39 -7.59 4.55 -4.38
CA HIS A 39 -8.79 4.66 -3.55
C HIS A 39 -8.58 5.52 -2.29
N GLU A 40 -7.34 5.74 -1.83
CA GLU A 40 -7.10 6.65 -0.71
C GLU A 40 -7.49 8.10 -1.05
N GLY A 41 -7.33 8.52 -2.31
CA GLY A 41 -8.00 9.70 -2.89
C GLY A 41 -7.41 11.08 -2.57
N GLU A 42 -6.67 11.23 -1.48
CA GLU A 42 -6.22 12.56 -1.01
C GLU A 42 -4.69 12.72 -0.95
N GLY A 43 -3.99 11.61 -0.76
CA GLY A 43 -2.54 11.56 -0.63
C GLY A 43 -1.84 11.89 -1.94
N LEU A 44 -0.58 12.33 -1.83
CA LEU A 44 0.21 12.73 -2.99
C LEU A 44 0.27 11.63 -4.07
N ALA A 45 0.32 10.35 -3.68
CA ALA A 45 0.30 9.25 -4.65
C ALA A 45 -0.98 9.22 -5.48
N SER A 46 -2.15 9.33 -4.84
CA SER A 46 -3.44 9.34 -5.54
C SER A 46 -3.52 10.51 -6.52
N LEU A 47 -3.12 11.71 -6.07
CA LEU A 47 -3.10 12.91 -6.92
C LEU A 47 -2.17 12.79 -8.13
N VAL A 48 -1.02 12.11 -7.99
CA VAL A 48 -0.11 11.88 -9.12
C VAL A 48 -0.70 10.85 -10.09
N LEU A 49 -1.23 9.74 -9.57
CA LEU A 49 -1.88 8.69 -10.38
C LEU A 49 -3.06 9.25 -11.19
N ASP A 50 -3.91 10.06 -10.56
CA ASP A 50 -5.01 10.78 -11.19
C ASP A 50 -4.51 11.72 -12.31
N SER A 51 -3.44 12.49 -12.06
CA SER A 51 -2.82 13.35 -13.09
C SER A 51 -2.21 12.59 -14.27
N CYS A 52 -1.99 11.28 -14.12
CA CYS A 52 -1.51 10.38 -15.17
C CYS A 52 -2.67 9.62 -15.85
N GLY A 53 -3.93 9.89 -15.51
CA GLY A 53 -5.10 9.21 -16.06
C GLY A 53 -5.29 7.78 -15.54
N VAL A 54 -4.69 7.44 -14.39
CA VAL A 54 -4.84 6.11 -13.78
C VAL A 54 -6.12 6.10 -12.93
N GLU A 55 -7.21 5.61 -13.52
CA GLU A 55 -8.51 5.52 -12.87
C GLU A 55 -8.73 4.19 -12.13
N LEU A 56 -9.42 4.25 -11.00
CA LEU A 56 -9.65 3.09 -10.13
C LEU A 56 -10.32 1.91 -10.85
N GLU A 57 -11.41 2.19 -11.58
CA GLU A 57 -12.18 1.14 -12.26
C GLU A 57 -11.37 0.49 -13.39
N ASN A 58 -10.61 1.27 -14.17
CA ASN A 58 -9.75 0.71 -15.23
C ASN A 58 -8.69 -0.24 -14.65
N VAL A 59 -8.12 0.08 -13.49
CA VAL A 59 -7.18 -0.80 -12.80
C VAL A 59 -7.88 -2.04 -12.23
N ARG A 60 -9.09 -1.92 -11.68
CA ARG A 60 -9.87 -3.08 -11.23
C ARG A 60 -10.16 -4.03 -12.39
N ASP A 61 -10.67 -3.50 -13.51
CA ASP A 61 -10.99 -4.27 -14.71
C ASP A 61 -9.74 -4.99 -15.27
N PHE A 62 -8.59 -4.32 -15.26
CA PHE A 62 -7.32 -4.95 -15.62
C PHE A 62 -7.00 -6.14 -14.69
N VAL A 63 -7.07 -5.95 -13.38
CA VAL A 63 -6.74 -6.99 -12.40
C VAL A 63 -7.70 -8.18 -12.51
N GLU A 64 -9.00 -7.92 -12.64
CA GLU A 64 -10.00 -8.99 -12.82
C GLU A 64 -9.80 -9.75 -14.14
N ARG A 65 -9.35 -9.08 -15.21
CA ARG A 65 -9.04 -9.75 -16.47
C ARG A 65 -7.81 -10.66 -16.37
N GLU A 66 -6.75 -10.20 -15.71
CA GLU A 66 -5.48 -10.94 -15.64
C GLU A 66 -5.48 -12.06 -14.60
N VAL A 67 -6.18 -11.88 -13.48
CA VAL A 67 -6.18 -12.82 -12.34
C VAL A 67 -7.52 -13.55 -12.18
N GLY A 68 -8.62 -12.94 -12.62
CA GLY A 68 -9.97 -13.39 -12.32
C GLY A 68 -10.44 -12.95 -10.93
N ARG A 69 -11.62 -13.44 -10.52
CA ARG A 69 -12.08 -13.36 -9.13
C ARG A 69 -11.91 -14.71 -8.45
N GLY A 70 -11.60 -14.71 -7.16
CA GLY A 70 -11.60 -15.93 -6.36
C GLY A 70 -13.02 -16.49 -6.16
N ALA A 71 -13.11 -17.80 -5.86
CA ALA A 71 -14.39 -18.48 -5.72
C ALA A 71 -15.18 -18.04 -4.47
N LYS A 72 -14.49 -17.67 -3.39
CA LYS A 72 -15.09 -17.21 -2.13
C LYS A 72 -14.17 -16.18 -1.47
N PRO A 73 -14.73 -15.14 -0.81
CA PRO A 73 -13.94 -14.21 -0.03
C PRO A 73 -13.14 -14.94 1.07
N PRO A 74 -11.87 -14.58 1.29
CA PRO A 74 -11.05 -15.19 2.34
C PRO A 74 -11.58 -14.81 3.73
N ASN A 75 -11.57 -15.78 4.64
CA ASN A 75 -11.86 -15.56 6.06
C ASN A 75 -10.54 -15.30 6.82
N GLY A 76 -10.56 -14.38 7.78
CA GLY A 76 -9.41 -14.11 8.64
C GLY A 76 -8.29 -13.31 7.96
N HIS A 77 -7.04 -13.57 8.35
CA HIS A 77 -5.86 -12.84 7.90
C HIS A 77 -5.51 -13.14 6.43
N ILE A 78 -5.19 -12.10 5.66
CA ILE A 78 -4.80 -12.20 4.24
C ILE A 78 -3.32 -11.80 4.14
N PRO A 79 -2.40 -12.72 3.82
CA PRO A 79 -0.98 -12.42 3.81
C PRO A 79 -0.58 -11.60 2.58
N PHE A 80 0.44 -10.76 2.74
CA PHE A 80 1.12 -10.14 1.60
C PHE A 80 1.96 -11.15 0.82
N THR A 81 1.95 -11.02 -0.50
CA THR A 81 2.90 -11.71 -1.39
C THR A 81 4.34 -11.25 -1.14
N PRO A 82 5.37 -12.04 -1.51
CA PRO A 82 6.76 -11.61 -1.41
C PRO A 82 7.06 -10.28 -2.14
N ARG A 83 6.48 -10.08 -3.34
CA ARG A 83 6.62 -8.82 -4.09
C ARG A 83 5.92 -7.65 -3.39
N ALA A 84 4.73 -7.85 -2.83
CA ALA A 84 4.07 -6.79 -2.06
C ALA A 84 4.83 -6.42 -0.79
N LYS A 85 5.42 -7.39 -0.07
CA LYS A 85 6.35 -7.11 1.04
C LYS A 85 7.56 -6.31 0.54
N LYS A 86 8.09 -6.66 -0.64
CA LYS A 86 9.19 -5.92 -1.26
C LYS A 86 8.84 -4.47 -1.54
N VAL A 87 7.64 -4.17 -2.01
CA VAL A 87 7.15 -2.80 -2.20
C VAL A 87 7.21 -1.99 -0.90
N LEU A 88 6.77 -2.58 0.23
CA LEU A 88 6.81 -1.91 1.53
C LEU A 88 8.24 -1.72 2.07
N GLU A 89 9.15 -2.64 1.78
CA GLU A 89 10.58 -2.45 2.09
C GLU A 89 11.20 -1.33 1.24
N LEU A 90 10.86 -1.29 -0.06
CA LEU A 90 11.34 -0.26 -0.97
C LEU A 90 10.79 1.11 -0.60
N SER A 91 9.54 1.21 -0.13
CA SER A 91 8.97 2.49 0.33
C SER A 91 9.74 3.09 1.51
N LEU A 92 10.19 2.27 2.46
CA LEU A 92 11.10 2.71 3.53
C LEU A 92 12.42 3.23 2.95
N ARG A 93 12.99 2.55 1.95
CA ARG A 93 14.24 3.01 1.32
C ARG A 93 14.06 4.35 0.60
N GLU A 94 12.95 4.54 -0.11
CA GLU A 94 12.64 5.81 -0.77
C GLU A 94 12.47 6.94 0.26
N ALA A 95 11.78 6.69 1.38
CA ALA A 95 11.65 7.66 2.46
C ALA A 95 13.00 8.09 3.04
N LEU A 96 13.89 7.13 3.30
CA LEU A 96 15.23 7.42 3.80
C LEU A 96 16.07 8.18 2.76
N GLN A 97 15.96 7.84 1.47
CA GLN A 97 16.66 8.56 0.39
C GLN A 97 16.19 10.01 0.26
N LEU A 98 14.90 10.27 0.48
CA LEU A 98 14.31 11.61 0.52
C LEU A 98 14.53 12.32 1.87
N ARG A 99 15.22 11.67 2.82
CA ARG A 99 15.45 12.16 4.19
C ARG A 99 14.15 12.41 4.98
N HIS A 100 13.10 11.68 4.67
CA HIS A 100 11.87 11.65 5.45
C HIS A 100 11.99 10.61 6.58
N ASN A 101 11.50 10.97 7.77
CA ASN A 101 11.49 10.09 8.95
C ASN A 101 10.17 9.29 9.09
N TYR A 102 9.26 9.45 8.13
CA TYR A 102 7.97 8.78 8.01
C TYR A 102 7.82 8.15 6.62
N ILE A 103 6.84 7.27 6.45
CA ILE A 103 6.44 6.66 5.17
C ILE A 103 5.04 7.19 4.83
N GLY A 104 5.00 8.07 3.84
CA GLY A 104 3.79 8.59 3.20
C GLY A 104 3.33 7.75 2.00
N THR A 105 2.22 8.17 1.39
CA THR A 105 1.63 7.50 0.21
C THR A 105 2.58 7.55 -1.00
N GLU A 106 3.27 8.67 -1.18
CA GLU A 106 4.29 8.93 -2.19
C GLU A 106 5.43 7.91 -2.14
N HIS A 107 5.85 7.52 -0.94
CA HIS A 107 6.92 6.54 -0.77
C HIS A 107 6.46 5.14 -1.15
N ILE A 108 5.21 4.79 -0.85
CA ILE A 108 4.62 3.51 -1.25
C ILE A 108 4.55 3.44 -2.78
N LEU A 109 4.11 4.51 -3.44
CA LEU A 109 4.08 4.59 -4.90
C LEU A 109 5.49 4.48 -5.50
N LEU A 110 6.48 5.19 -4.96
CA LEU A 110 7.87 5.07 -5.41
C LEU A 110 8.43 3.65 -5.20
N GLY A 111 8.09 3.00 -4.08
CA GLY A 111 8.45 1.61 -3.80
C GLY A 111 7.82 0.63 -4.79
N LEU A 112 6.58 0.89 -5.21
CA LEU A 112 5.85 0.09 -6.19
C LEU A 112 6.46 0.22 -7.59
N ILE A 113 6.78 1.45 -8.01
CA ILE A 113 7.47 1.73 -9.29
C ILE A 113 8.86 1.06 -9.31
N ARG A 114 9.58 1.10 -8.19
CA ARG A 114 10.91 0.51 -8.08
C ARG A 114 10.89 -1.02 -8.07
N GLU A 115 9.80 -1.65 -7.63
CA GLU A 115 9.62 -3.10 -7.77
C GLU A 115 9.41 -3.47 -9.25
N GLY A 116 8.58 -2.72 -9.98
CA GLY A 116 8.57 -2.63 -11.45
C GLY A 116 8.14 -3.86 -12.25
N GLU A 117 8.02 -5.02 -11.63
CA GLU A 117 7.74 -6.29 -12.31
C GLU A 117 6.37 -6.88 -11.95
N GLY A 118 5.76 -6.42 -10.86
CA GLY A 118 4.47 -6.89 -10.38
C GLY A 118 3.29 -6.48 -11.25
N LEU A 119 2.12 -7.05 -10.94
CA LEU A 119 0.89 -6.77 -11.67
C LEU A 119 0.46 -5.30 -11.60
N ALA A 120 0.86 -4.58 -10.55
CA ALA A 120 0.64 -3.14 -10.49
C ALA A 120 1.42 -2.34 -11.54
N ALA A 121 2.68 -2.71 -11.80
CA ALA A 121 3.47 -2.07 -12.85
C ALA A 121 2.83 -2.30 -14.23
N GLN A 122 2.35 -3.52 -14.45
CA GLN A 122 1.63 -3.87 -15.68
C GLN A 122 0.30 -3.11 -15.80
N ALA A 123 -0.44 -2.95 -14.71
CA ALA A 123 -1.69 -2.17 -14.69
C ALA A 123 -1.45 -0.69 -15.01
N LEU A 124 -0.40 -0.08 -14.46
CA LEU A 124 -0.01 1.30 -14.77
C LEU A 124 0.33 1.47 -16.26
N VAL A 125 1.13 0.54 -16.80
CA VAL A 125 1.48 0.54 -18.24
C VAL A 125 0.23 0.32 -19.10
N ASN A 126 -0.69 -0.56 -18.69
CA ASN A 126 -1.95 -0.79 -19.40
C ASN A 126 -2.85 0.44 -19.41
N ALA A 127 -2.85 1.24 -18.33
CA ALA A 127 -3.52 2.53 -18.26
C ALA A 127 -2.84 3.63 -19.10
N GLY A 128 -1.74 3.30 -19.81
CA GLY A 128 -1.00 4.26 -20.65
C GLY A 128 -0.02 5.13 -19.87
N ALA A 129 0.21 4.84 -18.59
CA ALA A 129 1.13 5.61 -17.77
C ALA A 129 2.58 5.10 -17.91
N ASP A 130 3.52 6.04 -18.01
CA ASP A 130 4.95 5.74 -17.98
C ASP A 130 5.47 5.75 -16.53
N LEU A 131 6.15 4.67 -16.12
CA LEU A 131 6.63 4.50 -14.74
C LEU A 131 7.70 5.54 -14.38
N ALA A 132 8.54 5.95 -15.34
CA ALA A 132 9.57 6.95 -15.10
C ALA A 132 8.95 8.35 -14.96
N ASP A 133 7.94 8.69 -15.76
CA ASP A 133 7.16 9.92 -15.63
C ASP A 133 6.44 9.99 -14.28
N ILE A 134 5.74 8.93 -13.85
CA ILE A 134 5.10 8.89 -12.52
C ILE A 134 6.14 9.15 -11.43
N ARG A 135 7.30 8.47 -11.48
CA ARG A 135 8.37 8.68 -10.50
C ARG A 135 8.83 10.13 -10.50
N GLN A 136 9.08 10.73 -11.66
CA GLN A 136 9.54 12.11 -11.77
C GLN A 136 8.52 13.09 -11.18
N ARG A 137 7.22 12.93 -11.51
CA ARG A 137 6.14 13.77 -10.96
C ARG A 137 6.04 13.68 -9.44
N VAL A 138 6.22 12.49 -8.86
CA VAL A 138 6.26 12.33 -7.40
C VAL A 138 7.44 13.12 -6.83
N ILE A 139 8.64 12.96 -7.38
CA ILE A 139 9.85 13.64 -6.91
C ILE A 139 9.71 15.16 -7.00
N ASP A 140 9.16 15.67 -8.10
CA ASP A 140 8.95 17.10 -8.32
C ASP A 140 7.97 17.67 -7.27
N ARG A 141 6.86 16.97 -6.98
CA ARG A 141 5.89 17.40 -5.97
C ARG A 141 6.44 17.34 -4.54
N VAL A 142 7.27 16.34 -4.24
CA VAL A 142 7.97 16.28 -2.95
C VAL A 142 8.94 17.46 -2.82
N GLY A 143 9.71 17.77 -3.86
CA GLY A 143 10.69 18.86 -3.89
C GLY A 143 10.06 20.26 -3.79
N GLN A 144 8.83 20.43 -4.28
CA GLN A 144 8.06 21.68 -4.18
C GLN A 144 7.44 21.94 -2.79
N GLY A 145 7.71 21.05 -1.82
CA GLY A 145 7.17 21.14 -0.47
C GLY A 145 5.73 20.66 -0.45
N SER A 146 5.54 19.34 -0.52
CA SER A 146 4.23 18.75 -0.27
C SER A 146 3.71 19.22 1.10
N LYS A 147 2.44 19.63 1.15
CA LYS A 147 1.74 20.00 2.39
C LYS A 147 1.55 18.80 3.33
N GLU A 148 2.05 17.62 2.98
CA GLU A 148 2.26 16.47 3.88
C GLU A 148 3.46 16.75 4.81
N ARG A 149 3.52 17.95 5.39
CA ARG A 149 4.19 18.11 6.67
C ARG A 149 3.29 17.40 7.66
N PRO A 150 3.82 16.53 8.53
CA PRO A 150 3.01 15.92 9.57
C PRO A 150 2.45 17.03 10.47
N SER A 151 1.20 17.44 10.25
CA SER A 151 0.46 18.22 11.24
C SER A 151 0.12 17.36 12.45
N GLU A 152 0.31 16.05 12.36
CA GLU A 152 -0.12 15.09 13.36
C GLU A 152 0.84 13.90 13.42
N ILE A 153 2.09 14.15 13.80
CA ILE A 153 2.74 13.15 14.66
C ILE A 153 2.05 13.30 16.02
N TYR A 154 0.85 12.72 16.17
CA TYR A 154 0.23 12.50 17.47
C TYR A 154 1.09 11.46 18.23
N PHE A 155 2.26 11.89 18.72
CA PHE A 155 2.87 11.36 19.94
C PHE A 155 2.19 11.96 21.19
N ALA A 156 0.90 12.32 21.07
CA ALA A 156 0.03 12.75 22.16
C ALA A 156 -1.33 12.02 22.04
N GLY A 157 -1.31 10.68 21.95
CA GLY A 157 -2.54 9.91 21.75
C GLY A 157 -2.38 8.39 21.69
N GLY A 158 -1.51 7.79 22.50
CA GLY A 158 -1.76 6.41 22.95
C GLY A 158 -3.14 6.40 23.64
N SER A 159 -4.04 5.46 23.40
CA SER A 159 -3.77 4.07 23.70
C SER A 159 -4.61 3.07 22.91
N MET A 160 -5.75 3.44 22.31
CA MET A 160 -6.76 2.38 22.06
C MET A 160 -6.52 1.53 20.80
N LEU A 161 -6.17 2.10 19.64
CA LEU A 161 -6.06 1.32 18.41
C LEU A 161 -4.71 0.59 18.29
N GLY A 162 -3.64 1.26 18.70
CA GLY A 162 -2.30 0.65 18.77
C GLY A 162 -2.24 -0.49 19.78
N GLU A 163 -2.83 -0.34 20.98
CA GLU A 163 -2.97 -1.47 21.90
C GLU A 163 -3.87 -2.56 21.36
N ARG A 164 -4.95 -2.23 20.63
CA ARG A 164 -5.83 -3.24 20.03
C ARG A 164 -5.09 -4.05 18.97
N LEU A 165 -4.29 -3.42 18.12
CA LEU A 165 -3.47 -4.11 17.12
C LEU A 165 -2.38 -4.96 17.78
N ALA A 166 -1.66 -4.41 18.76
CA ALA A 166 -0.65 -5.18 19.52
C ALA A 166 -1.27 -6.39 20.24
N ARG A 167 -2.46 -6.24 20.83
CA ARG A 167 -3.20 -7.35 21.46
C ARG A 167 -3.67 -8.38 20.44
N ILE A 168 -4.05 -7.96 19.24
CA ILE A 168 -4.44 -8.87 18.16
C ILE A 168 -3.22 -9.64 17.66
N GLU A 169 -2.08 -8.99 17.45
CA GLU A 169 -0.82 -9.63 17.06
C GLU A 169 -0.34 -10.62 18.13
N GLU A 170 -0.39 -10.25 19.42
CA GLU A 170 -0.01 -11.15 20.51
C GLU A 170 -0.98 -12.35 20.66
N SER A 171 -2.26 -12.15 20.37
CA SER A 171 -3.26 -13.22 20.38
C SER A 171 -3.08 -14.17 19.20
N LEU A 172 -2.76 -13.65 18.02
CA LEU A 172 -2.42 -14.46 16.85
C LEU A 172 -1.15 -15.28 17.10
N ALA A 173 -0.09 -14.67 17.64
CA ALA A 173 1.14 -15.38 17.97
C ALA A 173 0.93 -16.49 19.03
N ARG A 174 0.02 -16.30 20.00
CA ARG A 174 -0.36 -17.34 20.97
C ARG A 174 -1.08 -18.51 20.30
N ILE A 175 -2.01 -18.22 19.40
CA ILE A 175 -2.76 -19.23 18.65
C ILE A 175 -1.81 -20.02 17.73
N GLU A 176 -0.89 -19.33 17.06
CA GLU A 176 0.10 -19.96 16.17
C GLU A 176 1.05 -20.91 16.93
N ARG A 177 1.47 -20.54 18.15
CA ARG A 177 2.25 -21.43 19.02
C ARG A 177 1.45 -22.64 19.49
N HIS A 178 0.18 -22.47 19.81
CA HIS A 178 -0.69 -23.58 20.24
C HIS A 178 -0.98 -24.57 19.10
N LEU A 179 -1.05 -24.05 17.88
CA LEU A 179 -1.29 -24.84 16.66
C LEU A 179 0.01 -25.38 16.02
N GLY A 180 1.18 -25.10 16.60
CA GLY A 180 2.47 -25.61 16.10
C GLY A 180 2.91 -25.05 14.74
N ILE A 181 2.41 -23.85 14.38
CA ILE A 181 2.64 -23.18 13.09
C ILE A 181 3.49 -21.91 13.21
N ALA A 182 3.87 -21.52 14.43
CA ALA A 182 4.90 -20.51 14.65
C ALA A 182 6.29 -21.10 14.31
N PRO A 183 7.19 -20.34 13.66
CA PRO A 183 8.55 -20.80 13.35
C PRO A 183 9.40 -21.06 14.59
#